data_AF-A0A3B8NFX2-F1
#
_entry.id   AF-A0A3B8NFX2-F1
#
_cell.length_a   1.000
_cell.length_b   1.000
_cell.length_c   1.000
_cell.angle_alpha   90.00
_cell.angle_beta   90.00
_cell.angle_gamma   90.00
#
_symmetry.space_group_name_H-M   'P 1'
#
loop_
_entity.id
_entity.type
_entity.pdbx_description
1 polymer ?
#
loop_
_entity_poly.entity_id
_entity_poly.type
_entity_poly.pdbx_seq_one_letter_code
_entity_poly.pdbx_strand_id
1 'polypeptide(L)'
;MEKAKVQLREAKKGVTGTLLFENGKSMPIPKHFGLPLSENNKEAEVERNEKGQLTKIVIEGRVYRESQRAQSTRAHDVTSSHQRFPKRVPRQGPEEHSKEAHAPYNFVPLNESIVPAERNEIPPFDRYSTDLLSGYLEIDIDVKTPLYVRRKARDARFFEINGEPIIPGSSIRGMIRTLLEIASYSRMIFVDDSRYYFRSFADKCIPLRQLYNDTIGTETEGKVEAGFLRYESKTQDFYIVKAESPDRFADTQREFDYAFEDNSWKVWTGRLGKKKKKNWIFQAPDDDTEEALTEEDRILLTQEDVEDYQNDRTRRIPVDLLESAKIGTLVKDGKPQKPEFR
;
A
#
# COMPACT_ATOMS: atom_id res chain seq x y z
N MET A 1 15.01 -8.70 48.67
CA MET A 1 13.97 -8.16 47.77
C MET A 1 13.20 -7.10 48.54
N GLU A 2 12.94 -5.94 47.92
CA GLU A 2 12.18 -4.84 48.53
C GLU A 2 10.69 -5.01 48.24
N LYS A 3 9.83 -4.71 49.21
CA LYS A 3 8.37 -4.69 49.00
C LYS A 3 7.93 -3.37 48.39
N ALA A 4 7.04 -3.44 47.41
CA ALA A 4 6.44 -2.29 46.74
C ALA A 4 4.99 -2.56 46.36
N LYS A 5 4.18 -1.50 46.27
CA LYS A 5 2.84 -1.56 45.69
C LYS A 5 2.88 -1.15 44.23
N VAL A 6 2.24 -1.93 43.36
CA VAL A 6 2.18 -1.66 41.93
C VAL A 6 1.03 -0.71 41.63
N GLN A 7 1.29 0.36 40.89
CA GLN A 7 0.25 1.27 40.36
C GLN A 7 0.34 1.31 38.84
N LEU A 8 -0.68 0.82 38.15
CA LEU A 8 -0.78 0.78 36.69
C LEU A 8 -1.90 1.70 36.20
N ARG A 9 -1.66 2.36 35.06
CA ARG A 9 -2.64 3.18 34.35
C ARG A 9 -2.56 2.99 32.84
N GLU A 10 -3.69 3.11 32.16
CA GLU A 10 -3.74 3.10 30.69
C GLU A 10 -3.25 4.43 30.11
N ALA A 11 -2.44 4.34 29.04
CA ALA A 11 -1.99 5.50 28.27
C ALA A 11 -2.15 5.23 26.77
N LYS A 12 -2.11 6.29 25.94
CA LYS A 12 -2.23 6.22 24.46
C LYS A 12 -1.23 5.26 23.77
N LYS A 13 -0.19 4.80 24.47
CA LYS A 13 0.84 3.85 23.98
C LYS A 13 1.01 2.64 24.92
N GLY A 14 -0.09 2.10 25.43
CA GLY A 14 -0.15 0.91 26.29
C GLY A 14 -0.19 1.23 27.80
N VAL A 15 -0.06 0.20 28.63
CA VAL A 15 -0.07 0.31 30.09
C VAL A 15 1.25 0.93 30.58
N THR A 16 1.16 1.90 31.49
CA THR A 16 2.31 2.48 32.19
C THR A 16 2.19 2.22 33.69
N GLY A 17 3.30 1.88 34.34
CA GLY A 17 3.30 1.47 35.73
C GLY A 17 4.34 2.18 36.58
N THR A 18 4.08 2.29 37.88
CA THR A 18 4.98 2.81 38.92
C THR A 18 4.96 1.87 40.12
N LEU A 19 6.12 1.63 40.72
CA LEU A 19 6.30 0.94 41.99
C LEU A 19 6.37 1.97 43.12
N LEU A 20 5.55 1.82 44.14
CA LEU A 20 5.57 2.62 45.37
C LEU A 20 6.16 1.78 46.51
N PHE A 21 7.35 2.14 46.98
CA PHE A 21 8.03 1.42 48.06
C PHE A 21 7.52 1.90 49.43
N GLU A 22 7.64 1.04 50.46
CA GLU A 22 7.19 1.36 51.82
C GLU A 22 7.89 2.59 52.42
N ASN A 23 9.09 2.92 51.94
CA ASN A 23 9.84 4.13 52.31
C ASN A 23 9.32 5.43 51.65
N GLY A 24 8.17 5.38 50.98
CA GLY A 24 7.53 6.53 50.31
C GLY A 24 8.16 6.90 48.96
N LYS A 25 9.24 6.24 48.53
CA LYS A 25 9.85 6.49 47.21
C LYS A 25 9.04 5.79 46.11
N SER A 26 8.96 6.42 44.95
CA SER A 26 8.33 5.84 43.76
C SER A 26 9.34 5.64 42.63
N MET A 27 9.16 4.59 41.83
CA MET A 27 10.01 4.26 40.69
C MET A 27 9.15 3.85 39.49
N PRO A 28 9.39 4.39 38.29
CA PRO A 28 8.67 3.97 37.10
C PRO A 28 9.05 2.53 36.72
N ILE A 29 8.06 1.73 36.33
CA ILE A 29 8.26 0.39 35.78
C ILE A 29 8.64 0.53 34.31
N PRO A 30 9.83 0.05 33.90
CA PRO A 30 10.20 0.08 32.50
C PRO A 30 9.23 -0.74 31.64
N LYS A 31 8.88 -0.24 30.45
CA LYS A 31 7.88 -0.85 29.56
C LYS A 31 8.20 -2.30 29.17
N HIS A 32 9.46 -2.72 29.22
CA HIS A 32 9.90 -4.06 28.86
C HIS A 32 9.55 -5.14 29.89
N PHE A 33 9.05 -4.78 31.09
CA PHE A 33 8.52 -5.76 32.04
C PHE A 33 7.10 -6.24 31.69
N GLY A 34 6.34 -5.46 30.89
CA GLY A 34 5.07 -5.91 30.30
C GLY A 34 3.98 -6.32 31.29
N LEU A 35 3.81 -5.62 32.42
CA LEU A 35 2.79 -5.96 33.42
C LEU A 35 1.37 -5.73 32.88
N PRO A 36 0.46 -6.72 32.98
CA PRO A 36 -0.93 -6.53 32.61
C PRO A 36 -1.66 -5.68 33.65
N LEU A 37 -2.71 -4.95 33.23
CA LEU A 37 -3.49 -4.06 34.10
C LEU A 37 -4.13 -4.78 35.30
N SER A 38 -4.32 -6.11 35.19
CA SER A 38 -4.82 -6.97 36.26
C SER A 38 -3.91 -7.04 37.49
N GLU A 39 -2.64 -6.63 37.38
CA GLU A 39 -1.70 -6.59 38.51
C GLU A 39 -1.68 -5.22 39.23
N ASN A 40 -2.61 -4.32 38.87
CA ASN A 40 -2.73 -3.02 39.53
C ASN A 40 -3.12 -3.15 41.01
N ASN A 41 -2.56 -2.30 41.86
CA ASN A 41 -2.74 -2.23 43.32
C ASN A 41 -2.29 -3.46 44.12
N LYS A 42 -1.59 -4.41 43.51
CA LYS A 42 -1.04 -5.57 44.21
C LYS A 42 0.32 -5.28 44.85
N GLU A 43 0.64 -6.08 45.87
CA GLU A 43 1.96 -6.10 46.48
C GLU A 43 2.94 -6.87 45.57
N ALA A 44 4.14 -6.31 45.43
CA ALA A 44 5.22 -6.84 44.63
C ALA A 44 6.51 -6.92 45.44
N GLU A 45 7.24 -8.02 45.25
CA GLU A 45 8.62 -8.14 45.69
C GLU A 45 9.56 -7.81 44.53
N VAL A 46 10.51 -6.92 44.79
CA VAL A 46 11.35 -6.30 43.78
C VAL A 46 12.81 -6.63 44.03
N GLU A 47 13.52 -7.01 42.97
CA GLU A 47 14.97 -7.21 42.96
C GLU A 47 15.63 -6.13 42.11
N ARG A 48 16.76 -5.61 42.60
CA ARG A 48 17.55 -4.58 41.93
C ARG A 48 19.01 -5.02 41.83
N ASN A 49 19.71 -4.55 40.79
CA ASN A 49 21.16 -4.72 40.68
C ASN A 49 21.92 -3.70 41.55
N GLU A 50 23.26 -3.86 41.64
CA GLU A 50 24.16 -2.97 42.38
C GLU A 50 24.13 -1.50 41.89
N LYS A 51 23.61 -1.25 40.69
CA LYS A 51 23.40 0.09 40.11
C LYS A 51 21.99 0.66 40.36
N GLY A 52 21.17 -0.02 41.16
CA GLY A 52 19.82 0.41 41.53
C GLY A 52 18.75 0.19 40.45
N GLN A 53 19.07 -0.52 39.36
CA GLN A 53 18.12 -0.82 38.28
C GLN A 53 17.29 -2.06 38.60
N LEU A 54 16.04 -2.05 38.13
CA LEU A 54 15.06 -3.11 38.32
C LEU A 54 15.42 -4.36 37.50
N THR A 55 15.61 -5.51 38.15
CA THR A 55 15.97 -6.77 37.47
C THR A 55 14.82 -7.79 37.50
N LYS A 56 13.99 -7.76 38.54
CA LYS A 56 12.91 -8.73 38.74
C LYS A 56 11.77 -8.10 39.54
N ILE A 57 10.52 -8.42 39.17
CA ILE A 57 9.31 -8.09 39.93
C ILE A 57 8.56 -9.41 40.15
N VAL A 58 8.15 -9.69 41.38
CA VAL A 58 7.35 -10.87 41.74
C VAL A 58 6.03 -10.40 42.32
N ILE A 59 4.90 -10.80 41.72
CA ILE A 59 3.55 -10.44 42.17
C ILE A 59 2.77 -11.74 42.33
N GLU A 60 2.27 -12.03 43.54
CA GLU A 60 1.49 -13.25 43.81
C GLU A 60 2.15 -14.54 43.26
N GLY A 61 3.48 -14.64 43.37
CA GLY A 61 4.26 -15.78 42.85
C GLY A 61 4.58 -15.75 41.35
N ARG A 62 4.03 -14.81 40.57
CA ARG A 62 4.37 -14.60 39.16
C ARG A 62 5.62 -13.74 39.03
N VAL A 63 6.61 -14.25 38.29
CA VAL A 63 7.92 -13.59 38.11
C VAL A 63 7.96 -12.86 36.76
N TYR A 64 8.21 -11.56 36.80
CA TYR A 64 8.45 -10.69 35.65
C TYR A 64 9.93 -10.30 35.60
N ARG A 65 10.60 -10.57 34.48
CA ARG A 65 12.01 -10.25 34.22
C ARG A 65 12.15 -9.50 32.90
N GLU A 66 13.29 -8.83 32.71
CA GLU A 66 13.65 -8.21 31.44
C GLU A 66 13.58 -9.25 30.31
N SER A 67 12.72 -9.00 29.31
CA SER A 67 12.66 -9.84 28.12
C SER A 67 13.96 -9.68 27.32
N GLN A 68 14.86 -10.66 27.38
CA GLN A 68 15.97 -10.73 26.43
C GLN A 68 15.40 -10.81 25.01
N ARG A 69 15.59 -9.74 24.23
CA ARG A 69 15.52 -9.84 22.77
C ARG A 69 16.62 -10.83 22.36
N ALA A 70 16.24 -11.94 21.75
CA ALA A 70 17.17 -12.74 20.98
C ALA A 70 17.84 -11.84 19.92
N GLN A 71 19.11 -11.50 20.16
CA GLN A 71 20.01 -10.98 19.13
C GLN A 71 20.31 -12.17 18.20
N SER A 72 19.64 -12.22 17.05
CA SER A 72 20.13 -13.04 15.94
C SER A 72 21.33 -12.29 15.35
N THR A 73 22.53 -12.70 15.71
CA THR A 73 23.74 -12.46 14.94
C THR A 73 23.57 -13.13 13.57
N ARG A 74 23.31 -12.35 12.52
CA ARG A 74 23.57 -12.81 11.15
C ARG A 74 25.03 -12.49 10.85
N ALA A 75 25.89 -13.47 11.10
CA ALA A 75 27.14 -13.56 10.37
C ALA A 75 26.81 -13.86 8.90
N HIS A 76 27.49 -13.18 8.00
CA HIS A 76 27.51 -13.49 6.58
C HIS A 76 28.06 -14.90 6.40
N ASP A 77 27.27 -15.76 5.75
CA ASP A 77 27.88 -16.85 5.00
C ASP A 77 27.14 -17.05 3.68
N VAL A 78 27.93 -17.02 2.61
CA VAL A 78 27.51 -17.17 1.23
C VAL A 78 27.46 -18.66 0.96
N THR A 79 26.28 -19.20 0.68
CA THR A 79 26.16 -20.44 -0.11
C THR A 79 24.78 -20.51 -0.74
N SER A 80 24.78 -20.73 -2.05
CA SER A 80 23.60 -21.02 -2.85
C SER A 80 22.91 -22.30 -2.39
N SER A 81 21.59 -22.31 -2.26
CA SER A 81 20.74 -23.43 -2.71
C SER A 81 19.25 -23.18 -2.43
N HIS A 82 18.46 -23.37 -3.49
CA HIS A 82 17.10 -23.92 -3.55
C HIS A 82 16.14 -23.75 -2.34
N GLN A 83 15.05 -23.04 -2.61
CA GLN A 83 13.66 -23.29 -2.18
C GLN A 83 13.43 -24.00 -0.83
N ARG A 84 12.82 -23.25 0.12
CA ARG A 84 11.69 -23.70 0.95
C ARG A 84 11.16 -22.52 1.78
N PHE A 85 9.88 -22.17 1.60
CA PHE A 85 9.19 -21.21 2.46
C PHE A 85 9.19 -21.72 3.92
N PRO A 86 9.55 -20.90 4.93
CA PRO A 86 9.52 -21.36 6.31
C PRO A 86 8.07 -21.50 6.79
N LYS A 87 7.73 -22.69 7.31
CA LYS A 87 6.48 -22.95 8.02
C LYS A 87 6.36 -21.99 9.20
N ARG A 88 5.30 -21.18 9.24
CA ARG A 88 4.97 -20.33 10.39
C ARG A 88 4.72 -21.23 11.61
N VAL A 89 5.41 -20.97 12.71
CA VAL A 89 5.09 -21.54 14.02
C VAL A 89 3.94 -20.71 14.63
N PRO A 90 2.82 -21.32 15.07
CA PRO A 90 1.71 -20.56 15.66
C PRO A 90 2.08 -20.02 17.05
N ARG A 91 1.75 -18.77 17.32
CA ARG A 91 1.76 -18.19 18.67
C ARG A 91 0.56 -18.74 19.45
N GLN A 92 0.81 -19.45 20.54
CA GLN A 92 -0.22 -19.88 21.49
C GLN A 92 -0.68 -18.67 22.33
N GLY A 93 -1.85 -18.11 21.98
CA GLY A 93 -2.70 -17.29 22.84
C GLY A 93 -4.01 -18.04 23.13
N PRO A 94 -4.91 -17.52 23.98
CA PRO A 94 -6.12 -18.24 24.41
C PRO A 94 -6.96 -18.61 23.18
N GLU A 95 -7.43 -19.86 23.13
CA GLU A 95 -8.21 -20.42 22.03
C GLU A 95 -9.56 -19.72 21.86
N GLU A 96 -9.58 -18.60 21.15
CA GLU A 96 -10.70 -18.35 20.24
C GLU A 96 -10.46 -19.24 19.03
N HIS A 97 -11.39 -20.16 18.76
CA HIS A 97 -11.45 -20.85 17.46
C HIS A 97 -11.72 -19.82 16.37
N SER A 98 -10.71 -19.03 16.00
CA SER A 98 -10.60 -18.41 14.70
C SER A 98 -10.54 -19.56 13.71
N LYS A 99 -11.70 -19.99 13.22
CA LYS A 99 -11.78 -20.75 11.97
C LYS A 99 -11.07 -19.90 10.93
N GLU A 100 -9.80 -20.18 10.69
CA GLU A 100 -9.03 -19.48 9.68
C GLU A 100 -9.80 -19.65 8.37
N ALA A 101 -10.17 -18.52 7.76
CA ALA A 101 -10.78 -18.53 6.45
C ALA A 101 -9.72 -19.02 5.46
N HIS A 102 -9.72 -20.32 5.19
CA HIS A 102 -9.01 -20.86 4.05
C HIS A 102 -9.74 -20.39 2.81
N ALA A 103 -9.14 -19.47 2.06
CA ALA A 103 -9.61 -19.17 0.71
C ALA A 103 -9.37 -20.42 -0.14
N PRO A 104 -10.42 -21.16 -0.57
CA PRO A 104 -10.25 -22.38 -1.35
C PRO A 104 -9.90 -22.07 -2.81
N TYR A 105 -10.00 -20.81 -3.22
CA TYR A 105 -9.59 -20.35 -4.54
C TYR A 105 -8.06 -20.32 -4.62
N ASN A 106 -7.50 -21.44 -5.05
CA ASN A 106 -6.22 -21.41 -5.74
C ASN A 106 -6.44 -20.61 -7.01
N PHE A 107 -5.69 -19.51 -7.19
CA PHE A 107 -5.70 -18.77 -8.44
C PHE A 107 -5.44 -19.75 -9.58
N VAL A 108 -6.47 -19.97 -10.42
CA VAL A 108 -6.32 -20.80 -11.61
C VAL A 108 -5.55 -19.94 -12.60
N PRO A 109 -4.41 -20.41 -13.14
CA PRO A 109 -3.71 -19.69 -14.19
C PRO A 109 -4.67 -19.45 -15.36
N LEU A 110 -4.53 -18.31 -16.03
CA LEU A 110 -5.28 -18.05 -17.26
C LEU A 110 -4.92 -19.13 -18.30
N ASN A 111 -5.90 -19.53 -19.11
CA ASN A 111 -5.66 -20.46 -20.20
C ASN A 111 -4.63 -19.86 -21.17
N GLU A 112 -3.59 -20.62 -21.52
CA GLU A 112 -2.54 -20.16 -22.44
C GLU A 112 -3.06 -19.98 -23.88
N SER A 113 -4.13 -20.71 -24.22
CA SER A 113 -4.80 -20.64 -25.51
C SER A 113 -6.28 -20.38 -25.31
N ILE A 114 -6.85 -19.67 -26.28
CA ILE A 114 -8.29 -19.42 -26.37
C ILE A 114 -8.84 -20.36 -27.43
N VAL A 115 -9.86 -21.14 -27.08
CA VAL A 115 -10.61 -21.94 -28.05
C VAL A 115 -11.68 -21.03 -28.65
N PRO A 116 -11.62 -20.68 -29.94
CA PRO A 116 -12.65 -19.88 -30.58
C PRO A 116 -13.96 -20.67 -30.65
N ALA A 117 -15.08 -19.98 -30.59
CA ALA A 117 -16.37 -20.61 -30.88
C ALA A 117 -16.37 -21.11 -32.33
N GLU A 118 -16.99 -22.27 -32.58
CA GLU A 118 -17.13 -22.82 -33.94
C GLU A 118 -17.94 -21.89 -34.87
N ARG A 119 -18.73 -20.98 -34.29
CA ARG A 119 -19.52 -19.99 -35.03
C ARG A 119 -18.83 -18.63 -35.02
N ASN A 120 -18.93 -17.96 -36.15
CA ASN A 120 -18.48 -16.58 -36.31
C ASN A 120 -19.37 -15.58 -35.56
N GLU A 121 -20.65 -15.91 -35.34
CA GLU A 121 -21.60 -15.06 -34.63
C GLU A 121 -22.04 -15.72 -33.31
N ILE A 122 -21.77 -15.03 -32.20
CA ILE A 122 -22.21 -15.44 -30.87
C ILE A 122 -23.63 -14.91 -30.65
N PRO A 123 -24.61 -15.75 -30.27
CA PRO A 123 -25.96 -15.31 -30.02
C PRO A 123 -26.00 -14.22 -28.94
N PRO A 124 -26.86 -13.19 -29.09
CA PRO A 124 -27.01 -12.17 -28.08
C PRO A 124 -27.69 -12.75 -26.82
N PHE A 125 -27.34 -12.22 -25.65
CA PHE A 125 -27.86 -12.67 -24.35
C PHE A 125 -29.34 -12.34 -24.11
N ASP A 126 -30.01 -11.66 -25.05
CA ASP A 126 -31.38 -11.15 -24.92
C ASP A 126 -32.45 -12.08 -25.52
N ARG A 127 -32.05 -13.18 -26.18
CA ARG A 127 -32.98 -14.12 -26.83
C ARG A 127 -32.49 -15.55 -26.77
N TYR A 128 -33.45 -16.47 -26.80
CA TYR A 128 -33.16 -17.88 -27.05
C TYR A 128 -32.90 -18.11 -28.54
N SER A 129 -31.88 -18.90 -28.85
CA SER A 129 -31.60 -19.34 -30.22
C SER A 129 -32.28 -20.69 -30.44
N THR A 130 -33.03 -20.79 -31.55
CA THR A 130 -33.80 -21.99 -31.91
C THR A 130 -32.91 -23.16 -32.34
N ASP A 131 -31.70 -22.85 -32.76
CA ASP A 131 -30.66 -23.74 -33.26
C ASP A 131 -29.58 -24.06 -32.20
N LEU A 132 -29.83 -23.69 -30.95
CA LEU A 132 -28.99 -23.98 -29.80
C LEU A 132 -29.79 -24.59 -28.66
N LEU A 133 -29.08 -25.28 -27.77
CA LEU A 133 -29.66 -25.82 -26.55
C LEU A 133 -29.96 -24.68 -25.59
N SER A 134 -31.20 -24.60 -25.15
CA SER A 134 -31.66 -23.71 -24.07
C SER A 134 -32.10 -24.58 -22.89
N GLY A 135 -31.81 -24.13 -21.67
CA GLY A 135 -32.15 -24.87 -20.46
C GLY A 135 -31.96 -24.04 -19.21
N TYR A 136 -32.17 -24.68 -18.06
CA TYR A 136 -31.92 -24.09 -16.74
C TYR A 136 -30.94 -24.97 -15.97
N LEU A 137 -30.12 -24.31 -15.14
CA LEU A 137 -29.24 -24.96 -14.19
C LEU A 137 -29.82 -24.73 -12.80
N GLU A 138 -30.32 -25.79 -12.20
CA GLU A 138 -30.71 -25.79 -10.80
C GLU A 138 -29.48 -26.11 -9.95
N ILE A 139 -29.22 -25.28 -8.93
CA ILE A 139 -28.01 -25.37 -8.12
C ILE A 139 -28.36 -25.27 -6.64
N ASP A 140 -27.78 -26.17 -5.85
CA ASP A 140 -27.76 -26.09 -4.40
C ASP A 140 -26.36 -25.65 -3.94
N ILE A 141 -26.30 -24.59 -3.15
CA ILE A 141 -25.04 -24.00 -2.66
C ILE A 141 -24.91 -24.27 -1.17
N ASP A 142 -23.87 -24.99 -0.80
CA ASP A 142 -23.55 -25.27 0.60
C ASP A 142 -22.33 -24.45 1.06
N VAL A 143 -22.50 -23.69 2.13
CA VAL A 143 -21.49 -22.76 2.65
C VAL A 143 -20.51 -23.51 3.56
N LYS A 144 -19.41 -24.00 2.97
CA LYS A 144 -18.38 -24.78 3.68
C LYS A 144 -17.44 -23.95 4.58
N THR A 145 -17.32 -22.65 4.31
CA THR A 145 -16.49 -21.69 5.07
C THR A 145 -17.27 -20.40 5.33
N PRO A 146 -16.95 -19.61 6.36
CA PRO A 146 -17.62 -18.33 6.60
C PRO A 146 -17.69 -17.47 5.34
N LEU A 147 -18.91 -17.15 4.91
CA LEU A 147 -19.19 -16.37 3.71
C LEU A 147 -19.58 -14.95 4.10
N TYR A 148 -19.01 -13.96 3.42
CA TYR A 148 -19.37 -12.55 3.58
C TYR A 148 -19.64 -11.93 2.21
N VAL A 149 -20.87 -11.45 2.02
CA VAL A 149 -21.28 -10.71 0.83
C VAL A 149 -21.63 -9.30 1.24
N ARG A 150 -20.86 -8.32 0.73
CA ARG A 150 -20.95 -6.93 1.15
C ARG A 150 -22.07 -6.18 0.42
N ARG A 151 -22.83 -5.35 1.15
CA ARG A 151 -23.74 -4.35 0.57
C ARG A 151 -22.96 -3.17 -0.04
N LYS A 152 -23.42 -2.59 -1.16
CA LYS A 152 -22.76 -1.45 -1.87
C LYS A 152 -22.47 -0.20 -1.01
N ALA A 153 -22.96 -0.13 0.23
CA ALA A 153 -22.81 1.02 1.10
C ALA A 153 -21.45 1.03 1.85
N ARG A 154 -21.11 2.19 2.43
CA ARG A 154 -19.82 2.42 3.12
C ARG A 154 -19.67 1.59 4.41
N ASP A 155 -20.73 0.98 4.87
CA ASP A 155 -20.79 0.08 6.02
C ASP A 155 -20.42 -1.37 5.66
N ALA A 156 -19.86 -2.08 6.64
CA ALA A 156 -19.47 -3.48 6.52
C ALA A 156 -20.67 -4.42 6.84
N ARG A 157 -21.84 -4.11 6.27
CA ARG A 157 -23.05 -4.93 6.45
C ARG A 157 -23.19 -5.97 5.35
N PHE A 158 -23.78 -7.10 5.72
CA PHE A 158 -24.17 -8.15 4.78
C PHE A 158 -25.17 -7.60 3.75
N PHE A 159 -25.13 -8.16 2.56
CA PHE A 159 -26.21 -8.00 1.60
C PHE A 159 -27.41 -8.80 2.09
N GLU A 160 -28.53 -8.13 2.33
CA GLU A 160 -29.73 -8.70 2.91
C GLU A 160 -30.97 -8.25 2.14
N ILE A 161 -31.97 -9.12 2.06
CA ILE A 161 -33.32 -8.80 1.60
C ILE A 161 -34.26 -9.21 2.74
N ASN A 162 -35.11 -8.28 3.20
CA ASN A 162 -36.03 -8.51 4.32
C ASN A 162 -35.35 -8.98 5.63
N GLY A 163 -34.10 -8.57 5.86
CA GLY A 163 -33.33 -8.94 7.06
C GLY A 163 -32.64 -10.30 6.98
N GLU A 164 -32.77 -11.02 5.86
CA GLU A 164 -32.08 -12.28 5.62
C GLU A 164 -30.86 -12.07 4.72
N PRO A 165 -29.65 -12.51 5.15
CA PRO A 165 -28.46 -12.47 4.31
C PRO A 165 -28.67 -13.31 3.05
N ILE A 166 -28.42 -12.72 1.89
CA ILE A 166 -28.62 -13.39 0.60
C ILE A 166 -27.43 -13.14 -0.32
N ILE A 167 -27.13 -14.11 -1.18
CA ILE A 167 -26.17 -13.93 -2.25
C ILE A 167 -26.93 -13.30 -3.44
N PRO A 168 -26.55 -12.11 -3.92
CA PRO A 168 -27.19 -11.51 -5.08
C PRO A 168 -27.09 -12.42 -6.32
N GLY A 169 -28.17 -12.50 -7.09
CA GLY A 169 -28.17 -13.27 -8.35
C GLY A 169 -27.10 -12.81 -9.34
N SER A 170 -26.73 -11.52 -9.32
CA SER A 170 -25.62 -11.00 -10.11
C SER A 170 -24.26 -11.57 -9.69
N SER A 171 -24.05 -11.82 -8.40
CA SER A 171 -22.83 -12.44 -7.87
C SER A 171 -22.75 -13.92 -8.28
N ILE A 172 -23.85 -14.67 -8.14
CA ILE A 172 -23.93 -16.07 -8.58
C ILE A 172 -23.69 -16.18 -10.09
N ARG A 173 -24.37 -15.35 -10.88
CA ARG A 173 -24.20 -15.29 -12.34
C ARG A 173 -22.76 -14.99 -12.73
N GLY A 174 -22.11 -14.04 -12.05
CA GLY A 174 -20.71 -13.72 -12.29
C GLY A 174 -19.78 -14.89 -11.99
N MET A 175 -19.95 -15.54 -10.83
CA MET A 175 -19.18 -16.71 -10.43
C MET A 175 -19.32 -17.87 -11.44
N ILE A 176 -20.55 -18.24 -11.80
CA ILE A 176 -20.81 -19.31 -12.77
C ILE A 176 -20.22 -18.98 -14.13
N ARG A 177 -20.39 -17.73 -14.59
CA ARG A 177 -19.80 -17.27 -15.85
C ARG A 177 -18.28 -17.44 -15.85
N THR A 178 -17.60 -16.99 -14.80
CA THR A 178 -16.14 -17.14 -14.68
C THR A 178 -15.71 -18.61 -14.70
N LEU A 179 -16.44 -19.49 -13.99
CA LEU A 179 -16.15 -20.93 -14.01
C LEU A 179 -16.33 -21.54 -15.40
N LEU A 180 -17.38 -21.15 -16.11
CA LEU A 180 -17.60 -21.58 -17.49
C LEU A 180 -16.51 -21.06 -18.41
N GLU A 181 -16.16 -19.77 -18.35
CA GLU A 181 -15.08 -19.17 -19.15
C GLU A 181 -13.74 -19.91 -18.96
N ILE A 182 -13.42 -20.30 -17.72
CA ILE A 182 -12.23 -21.11 -17.40
C ILE A 182 -12.35 -22.50 -18.03
N ALA A 183 -13.44 -23.22 -17.74
CA ALA A 183 -13.64 -24.60 -18.16
C ALA A 183 -13.73 -24.78 -19.68
N SER A 184 -14.25 -23.77 -20.40
CA SER A 184 -14.41 -23.79 -21.86
C SER A 184 -13.24 -23.18 -22.62
N TYR A 185 -12.12 -22.86 -21.96
CA TYR A 185 -10.96 -22.20 -22.60
C TYR A 185 -11.35 -20.90 -23.32
N SER A 186 -12.35 -20.18 -22.79
CA SER A 186 -12.83 -18.94 -23.38
C SER A 186 -11.97 -17.76 -22.96
N ARG A 187 -12.00 -16.70 -23.77
CA ARG A 187 -11.37 -15.43 -23.43
C ARG A 187 -12.10 -14.81 -22.23
N MET A 188 -11.40 -14.53 -21.14
CA MET A 188 -11.95 -13.72 -20.06
C MET A 188 -12.08 -12.27 -20.52
N ILE A 189 -13.30 -11.73 -20.46
CA ILE A 189 -13.61 -10.38 -20.97
C ILE A 189 -13.62 -9.36 -19.83
N PHE A 190 -13.97 -9.77 -18.61
CA PHE A 190 -14.10 -8.89 -17.46
C PHE A 190 -12.85 -8.90 -16.57
N VAL A 191 -11.70 -8.64 -17.19
CA VAL A 191 -10.45 -8.39 -16.48
C VAL A 191 -10.29 -6.88 -16.36
N ASP A 192 -10.00 -6.40 -15.15
CA ASP A 192 -9.65 -5.00 -14.94
C ASP A 192 -8.25 -4.78 -15.53
N ASP A 193 -8.18 -4.25 -16.75
CA ASP A 193 -6.94 -3.89 -17.45
C ASP A 193 -6.58 -2.42 -17.16
N SER A 194 -6.69 -2.02 -15.89
CA SER A 194 -6.23 -0.72 -15.46
C SER A 194 -4.78 -0.82 -14.99
N ARG A 195 -3.90 -0.02 -15.61
CA ARG A 195 -2.54 0.14 -15.11
C ARG A 195 -2.59 0.90 -13.79
N TYR A 196 -2.40 0.15 -12.71
CA TYR A 196 -2.31 0.70 -11.38
C TYR A 196 -1.04 1.54 -11.22
N TYR A 197 -1.16 2.87 -11.13
CA TYR A 197 -0.06 3.79 -10.83
C TYR A 197 0.37 3.77 -9.36
N PHE A 198 0.47 2.58 -8.75
CA PHE A 198 0.90 2.43 -7.38
C PHE A 198 2.43 2.34 -7.29
N ARG A 199 3.04 3.40 -6.75
CA ARG A 199 4.47 3.41 -6.44
C ARG A 199 4.73 2.78 -5.07
N SER A 200 4.97 1.47 -5.04
CA SER A 200 5.28 0.72 -3.83
C SER A 200 6.81 0.62 -3.59
N PHE A 201 7.49 1.76 -3.46
CA PHE A 201 8.91 1.76 -3.08
C PHE A 201 9.15 1.38 -1.62
N ALA A 202 8.19 1.72 -0.75
CA ALA A 202 8.31 1.62 0.70
C ALA A 202 7.25 0.72 1.35
N ASP A 203 6.40 0.05 0.55
CA ASP A 203 5.45 -0.92 1.09
C ASP A 203 6.13 -2.26 1.41
N LYS A 204 5.46 -3.08 2.21
CA LYS A 204 5.88 -4.43 2.58
C LYS A 204 5.57 -5.48 1.51
N CYS A 205 4.96 -5.08 0.38
CA CYS A 205 4.71 -5.97 -0.75
C CYS A 205 6.02 -6.29 -1.47
N ILE A 206 6.63 -7.43 -1.14
CA ILE A 206 7.93 -7.85 -1.67
C ILE A 206 7.90 -8.02 -3.21
N PRO A 207 6.91 -8.69 -3.82
CA PRO A 207 6.91 -8.91 -5.28
C PRO A 207 6.85 -7.61 -6.08
N LEU A 208 5.99 -6.66 -5.67
CA LEU A 208 5.85 -5.38 -6.37
C LEU A 208 7.12 -4.53 -6.25
N ARG A 209 7.79 -4.60 -5.09
CA ARG A 209 9.09 -3.94 -4.90
C ARG A 209 10.20 -4.56 -5.75
N GLN A 210 10.21 -5.89 -5.88
CA GLN A 210 11.18 -6.58 -6.75
C GLN A 210 10.97 -6.20 -8.21
N LEU A 211 9.74 -6.30 -8.73
CA LEU A 211 9.40 -5.87 -10.08
C LEU A 211 9.88 -4.44 -10.35
N TYR A 212 9.58 -3.52 -9.43
CA TYR A 212 9.98 -2.12 -9.55
C TYR A 212 11.51 -1.95 -9.56
N ASN A 213 12.22 -2.65 -8.67
CA ASN A 213 13.68 -2.63 -8.60
C ASN A 213 14.34 -3.27 -9.83
N ASP A 214 13.73 -4.29 -10.43
CA ASP A 214 14.26 -4.95 -11.63
C ASP A 214 14.10 -4.02 -12.84
N THR A 215 12.96 -3.34 -12.96
CA THR A 215 12.72 -2.35 -14.02
C THR A 215 13.62 -1.12 -13.91
N ILE A 216 13.77 -0.57 -12.70
CA ILE A 216 14.52 0.68 -12.47
C ILE A 216 15.99 0.46 -12.12
N GLY A 217 16.39 -0.76 -11.79
CA GLY A 217 17.72 -1.10 -11.31
C GLY A 217 17.88 -0.89 -9.80
N THR A 218 18.67 -1.77 -9.17
CA THR A 218 18.96 -1.75 -7.73
C THR A 218 20.06 -0.75 -7.35
N GLU A 219 20.81 -0.24 -8.31
CA GLU A 219 21.85 0.75 -8.07
C GLU A 219 21.21 2.14 -8.07
N THR A 220 21.17 2.73 -6.88
CA THR A 220 20.59 4.05 -6.59
C THR A 220 21.30 5.25 -7.23
N GLU A 221 22.13 5.02 -8.25
CA GLU A 221 22.83 6.06 -9.02
C GLU A 221 22.51 5.86 -10.51
N GLY A 222 21.66 6.72 -11.08
CA GLY A 222 21.72 7.03 -12.51
C GLY A 222 20.62 6.50 -13.45
N LYS A 223 19.55 5.83 -12.99
CA LYS A 223 18.49 5.33 -13.91
C LYS A 223 17.17 6.11 -13.93
N VAL A 224 16.94 6.97 -12.94
CA VAL A 224 15.73 7.81 -12.90
C VAL A 224 16.16 9.25 -12.91
N GLU A 225 15.79 9.93 -13.99
CA GLU A 225 16.09 11.34 -14.21
C GLU A 225 14.81 12.15 -14.03
N ALA A 226 14.96 13.39 -13.57
CA ALA A 226 13.85 14.31 -13.51
C ALA A 226 13.62 14.93 -14.90
N GLY A 227 12.37 15.29 -15.19
CA GLY A 227 12.02 15.95 -16.44
C GLY A 227 10.77 16.80 -16.31
N PHE A 228 10.63 17.75 -17.22
CA PHE A 228 9.49 18.64 -17.37
C PHE A 228 8.57 18.13 -18.46
N LEU A 229 7.28 18.07 -18.15
CA LEU A 229 6.24 17.82 -19.14
C LEU A 229 5.95 19.12 -19.90
N ARG A 230 5.98 19.06 -21.22
CA ARG A 230 5.70 20.18 -22.13
C ARG A 230 4.64 19.76 -23.15
N TYR A 231 3.95 20.75 -23.71
CA TYR A 231 2.89 20.57 -24.70
C TYR A 231 3.18 21.42 -25.95
N GLU A 232 3.21 20.78 -27.11
CA GLU A 232 3.41 21.45 -28.40
C GLU A 232 2.04 21.74 -29.04
N SER A 233 1.67 23.01 -29.10
CA SER A 233 0.33 23.41 -29.57
C SER A 233 0.05 23.08 -31.03
N LYS A 234 1.10 23.04 -31.88
CA LYS A 234 0.96 22.79 -33.33
C LYS A 234 0.63 21.34 -33.64
N THR A 235 1.29 20.42 -32.95
CA THR A 235 1.12 18.97 -33.16
C THR A 235 0.16 18.34 -32.16
N GLN A 236 -0.17 19.07 -31.08
CA GLN A 236 -0.97 18.60 -29.94
C GLN A 236 -0.31 17.47 -29.14
N ASP A 237 1.01 17.39 -29.20
CA ASP A 237 1.79 16.35 -28.53
C ASP A 237 2.29 16.77 -27.16
N PHE A 238 2.49 15.77 -26.30
CA PHE A 238 3.17 15.92 -25.01
C PHE A 238 4.56 15.32 -25.07
N TYR A 239 5.54 16.02 -24.51
CA TYR A 239 6.90 15.53 -24.42
C TYR A 239 7.49 15.76 -23.04
N ILE A 240 8.33 14.84 -22.58
CA ILE A 240 9.17 15.02 -21.40
C ILE A 240 10.52 15.52 -21.87
N VAL A 241 10.92 16.67 -21.35
CA VAL A 241 12.27 17.21 -21.50
C VAL A 241 13.03 16.91 -20.22
N LYS A 242 14.21 16.34 -20.33
CA LYS A 242 15.08 16.12 -19.18
C LYS A 242 15.37 17.43 -18.43
N ALA A 243 15.29 17.39 -17.12
CA ALA A 243 15.67 18.53 -16.28
C ALA A 243 17.19 18.59 -16.18
N GLU A 244 17.74 19.81 -16.28
CA GLU A 244 19.15 20.02 -15.97
C GLU A 244 19.39 19.74 -14.48
N SER A 245 20.51 19.04 -14.22
CA SER A 245 20.95 18.47 -12.94
C SER A 245 20.20 18.97 -11.70
N PRO A 246 19.35 18.13 -11.05
CA PRO A 246 18.57 18.58 -9.91
C PRO A 246 19.46 18.88 -8.69
N ASP A 247 19.35 20.09 -8.16
CA ASP A 247 20.09 20.53 -6.98
C ASP A 247 19.23 20.45 -5.71
N ARG A 248 19.85 20.63 -4.53
CA ARG A 248 19.19 20.64 -3.24
C ARG A 248 19.30 22.00 -2.57
N PHE A 249 18.26 22.33 -1.81
CA PHE A 249 18.26 23.53 -0.98
C PHE A 249 17.87 23.22 0.46
N ALA A 250 18.16 24.20 1.33
CA ALA A 250 17.99 24.07 2.77
C ALA A 250 16.53 23.77 3.16
N ASP A 251 16.38 23.12 4.32
CA ASP A 251 15.07 22.81 4.87
C ASP A 251 14.31 24.08 5.23
N THR A 252 13.07 24.17 4.78
CA THR A 252 12.15 25.26 5.14
C THR A 252 10.96 24.72 5.95
N GLN A 253 10.08 25.63 6.39
CA GLN A 253 8.82 25.27 7.02
C GLN A 253 7.78 24.73 6.03
N ARG A 254 7.91 25.00 4.72
CA ARG A 254 7.00 24.49 3.68
C ARG A 254 7.15 22.97 3.54
N GLU A 255 6.04 22.29 3.25
CA GLU A 255 5.97 20.85 3.02
C GLU A 255 4.91 20.54 1.96
N PHE A 256 5.18 19.54 1.11
CA PHE A 256 4.30 19.10 0.02
C PHE A 256 3.85 20.25 -0.89
N ASP A 257 4.82 21.10 -1.23
CA ASP A 257 4.61 22.36 -1.94
C ASP A 257 5.61 22.50 -3.09
N TYR A 258 5.39 23.47 -3.97
CA TYR A 258 6.31 23.83 -5.04
C TYR A 258 6.17 25.32 -5.37
N ALA A 259 7.19 25.91 -6.00
CA ALA A 259 7.16 27.29 -6.46
C ALA A 259 8.14 27.47 -7.62
N PHE A 260 7.84 28.41 -8.51
CA PHE A 260 8.78 28.85 -9.53
C PHE A 260 9.41 30.17 -9.09
N GLU A 261 10.72 30.17 -8.85
CA GLU A 261 11.48 31.31 -8.34
C GLU A 261 12.87 31.28 -9.01
N ASP A 262 13.38 32.45 -9.41
CA ASP A 262 14.75 32.59 -9.96
C ASP A 262 15.04 31.65 -11.16
N ASN A 263 14.10 31.55 -12.11
CA ASN A 263 14.15 30.64 -13.26
C ASN A 263 14.25 29.14 -12.89
N SER A 264 13.79 28.77 -11.68
CA SER A 264 13.89 27.40 -11.18
C SER A 264 12.63 26.95 -10.46
N TRP A 265 12.30 25.67 -10.60
CA TRP A 265 11.23 25.02 -9.86
C TRP A 265 11.77 24.47 -8.54
N LYS A 266 11.33 25.06 -7.43
CA LYS A 266 11.60 24.59 -6.07
C LYS A 266 10.49 23.63 -5.64
N VAL A 267 10.84 22.45 -5.15
CA VAL A 267 9.90 21.40 -4.73
C VAL A 267 10.19 20.99 -3.28
N TRP A 268 9.20 21.18 -2.41
CA TRP A 268 9.21 20.77 -1.01
C TRP A 268 8.53 19.42 -0.85
N THR A 269 9.31 18.35 -0.68
CA THR A 269 8.79 16.98 -0.59
C THR A 269 8.13 16.65 0.75
N GLY A 270 8.31 17.50 1.76
CA GLY A 270 7.85 17.23 3.13
C GLY A 270 8.65 16.13 3.83
N ARG A 271 8.19 15.72 5.01
CA ARG A 271 8.91 14.73 5.83
C ARG A 271 8.53 13.29 5.46
N LEU A 272 9.47 12.56 4.88
CA LEU A 272 9.33 11.11 4.64
C LEU A 272 9.70 10.30 5.89
N GLY A 273 8.70 10.10 6.77
CA GLY A 273 8.83 9.29 7.98
C GLY A 273 9.85 9.87 8.97
N LYS A 274 10.85 9.08 9.37
CA LYS A 274 11.91 9.53 10.29
C LYS A 274 13.06 10.28 9.59
N LYS A 275 13.11 10.29 8.24
CA LYS A 275 14.20 10.91 7.48
C LYS A 275 14.05 12.43 7.44
N LYS A 276 15.17 13.12 7.16
CA LYS A 276 15.20 14.58 6.91
C LYS A 276 14.39 14.92 5.66
N LYS A 277 13.90 16.17 5.59
CA LYS A 277 13.27 16.67 4.37
C LYS A 277 14.31 16.67 3.24
N LYS A 278 13.86 16.51 2.00
CA LYS A 278 14.71 16.57 0.82
C LYS A 278 14.04 17.50 -0.17
N ASN A 279 14.41 18.77 -0.13
CA ASN A 279 13.87 19.74 -1.08
C ASN A 279 14.77 19.79 -2.31
N TRP A 280 14.16 20.00 -3.47
CA TRP A 280 14.80 19.92 -4.77
C TRP A 280 14.61 21.20 -5.55
N ILE A 281 15.64 21.63 -6.26
CA ILE A 281 15.57 22.70 -7.25
C ILE A 281 15.79 22.05 -8.62
N PHE A 282 14.88 22.32 -9.55
CA PHE A 282 14.99 21.89 -10.94
C PHE A 282 15.08 23.16 -11.79
N GLN A 283 16.16 23.31 -12.55
CA GLN A 283 16.25 24.38 -13.53
C GLN A 283 15.48 23.96 -14.77
N ALA A 284 14.54 24.83 -15.18
CA ALA A 284 13.88 24.61 -16.46
C ALA A 284 14.89 24.92 -17.57
N PRO A 285 14.97 24.09 -18.62
CA PRO A 285 15.75 24.46 -19.80
C PRO A 285 15.21 25.77 -20.37
N ASP A 286 16.11 26.70 -20.71
CA ASP A 286 15.77 28.03 -21.23
C ASP A 286 14.98 27.89 -22.54
N ASP A 287 13.72 28.36 -22.55
CA ASP A 287 12.83 28.29 -23.71
C ASP A 287 13.22 29.32 -24.81
N ASP A 288 14.10 30.29 -24.50
CA ASP A 288 14.46 31.45 -25.34
C ASP A 288 15.79 31.32 -26.11
N THR A 289 16.61 30.32 -25.83
CA THR A 289 17.81 30.04 -26.63
C THR A 289 17.43 29.16 -27.80
N GLU A 290 17.64 29.66 -29.02
CA GLU A 290 17.49 28.93 -30.31
C GLU A 290 18.36 27.65 -30.43
N GLU A 291 19.08 27.25 -29.39
CA GLU A 291 19.57 25.88 -29.23
C GLU A 291 18.37 24.98 -28.91
N ALA A 292 17.58 24.70 -29.96
CA ALA A 292 16.49 23.76 -29.93
C ALA A 292 16.96 22.48 -29.23
N LEU A 293 16.38 22.18 -28.07
CA LEU A 293 16.44 20.85 -27.45
C LEU A 293 16.32 19.83 -28.58
N THR A 294 17.40 19.09 -28.81
CA THR A 294 17.48 18.17 -29.95
C THR A 294 16.36 17.14 -29.82
N GLU A 295 15.88 16.55 -30.93
CA GLU A 295 14.84 15.50 -30.86
C GLU A 295 15.25 14.35 -29.91
N GLU A 296 16.55 14.15 -29.72
CA GLU A 296 17.13 13.13 -28.83
C GLU A 296 16.90 13.43 -27.33
N ASP A 297 16.66 14.69 -26.94
CA ASP A 297 16.41 15.10 -25.56
C ASP A 297 14.92 15.11 -25.18
N ARG A 298 14.04 14.81 -26.15
CA ARG A 298 12.59 14.81 -25.99
C ARG A 298 12.04 13.40 -26.01
N ILE A 299 11.38 13.02 -24.92
CA ILE A 299 10.65 11.76 -24.86
C ILE A 299 9.18 12.07 -25.18
N LEU A 300 8.73 11.69 -26.38
CA LEU A 300 7.33 11.81 -26.79
C LEU A 300 6.46 10.88 -25.93
N LEU A 301 5.39 11.40 -25.35
CA LEU A 301 4.36 10.58 -24.70
C LEU A 301 3.49 9.93 -25.76
N THR A 302 3.26 8.63 -25.62
CA THR A 302 2.33 7.93 -26.51
C THR A 302 0.89 8.34 -26.20
N GLN A 303 -0.02 8.14 -27.17
CA GLN A 303 -1.45 8.36 -26.93
C GLN A 303 -1.97 7.45 -25.79
N GLU A 304 -1.46 6.22 -25.69
CA GLU A 304 -1.77 5.29 -24.61
C GLU A 304 -1.39 5.86 -23.24
N ASP A 305 -0.21 6.46 -23.09
CA ASP A 305 0.21 7.08 -21.81
C ASP A 305 -0.70 8.25 -21.39
N VAL A 306 -1.15 9.04 -22.37
CA VAL A 306 -2.06 10.17 -22.15
C VAL A 306 -3.44 9.68 -21.72
N GLU A 307 -3.97 8.67 -22.40
CA GLU A 307 -5.26 8.06 -22.08
C GLU A 307 -5.22 7.37 -20.71
N ASP A 308 -4.17 6.62 -20.41
CA ASP A 308 -3.98 5.95 -19.12
C ASP A 308 -3.94 6.99 -17.98
N TYR A 309 -3.19 8.09 -18.16
CA TYR A 309 -3.13 9.17 -17.17
C TYR A 309 -4.51 9.82 -16.94
N GLN A 310 -5.30 10.06 -17.99
CA GLN A 310 -6.63 10.67 -17.87
C GLN A 310 -7.64 9.73 -17.21
N ASN A 311 -7.53 8.43 -17.49
CA ASN A 311 -8.46 7.42 -17.00
C ASN A 311 -8.08 6.85 -15.62
N ASP A 312 -6.93 7.24 -15.04
CA ASP A 312 -6.51 6.82 -13.71
C ASP A 312 -7.45 7.32 -12.60
N ARG A 313 -8.44 6.49 -12.25
CA ARG A 313 -9.37 6.72 -11.14
C ARG A 313 -8.72 6.61 -9.76
N THR A 314 -7.49 6.12 -9.67
CA THR A 314 -6.74 5.98 -8.43
C THR A 314 -5.90 7.21 -8.10
N ARG A 315 -5.73 8.13 -9.05
CA ARG A 315 -5.05 9.42 -8.84
C ARG A 315 -5.78 10.27 -7.81
N ARG A 316 -5.20 10.36 -6.61
CA ARG A 316 -5.68 11.25 -5.52
C ARG A 316 -4.86 12.53 -5.41
N ILE A 317 -4.20 12.93 -6.49
CA ILE A 317 -3.38 14.13 -6.54
C ILE A 317 -4.27 15.26 -7.08
N PRO A 318 -4.36 16.42 -6.39
CA PRO A 318 -5.20 17.53 -6.81
C PRO A 318 -4.67 18.25 -8.06
N VAL A 319 -3.59 17.77 -8.67
CA VAL A 319 -2.87 18.44 -9.75
C VAL A 319 -3.13 17.72 -11.06
N ASP A 320 -3.44 18.48 -12.10
CA ASP A 320 -3.56 17.96 -13.46
C ASP A 320 -2.38 18.38 -14.34
N LEU A 321 -1.38 17.50 -14.48
CA LEU A 321 -0.15 17.74 -15.23
C LEU A 321 -0.39 18.01 -16.73
N LEU A 322 -1.33 17.32 -17.38
CA LEU A 322 -1.59 17.51 -18.81
C LEU A 322 -2.20 18.89 -19.07
N GLU A 323 -3.24 19.25 -18.31
CA GLU A 323 -3.84 20.58 -18.41
C GLU A 323 -2.86 21.68 -17.98
N SER A 324 -1.99 21.39 -17.00
CA SER A 324 -0.94 22.32 -16.59
C SER A 324 0.06 22.61 -17.69
N ALA A 325 0.47 21.58 -18.43
CA ALA A 325 1.38 21.72 -19.56
C ALA A 325 0.73 22.51 -20.72
N LYS A 326 -0.56 22.28 -21.00
CA LYS A 326 -1.31 23.02 -22.03
C LYS A 326 -1.42 24.52 -21.75
N ILE A 327 -1.72 24.87 -20.49
CA ILE A 327 -1.95 26.26 -20.08
C ILE A 327 -0.63 26.97 -19.74
N GLY A 328 0.47 26.23 -19.60
CA GLY A 328 1.76 26.75 -19.14
C GLY A 328 1.71 27.23 -17.68
N THR A 329 0.74 26.75 -16.91
CA THR A 329 0.48 27.16 -15.53
C THR A 329 -0.14 26.00 -14.78
N LEU A 330 0.22 25.83 -13.52
CA LEU A 330 -0.18 24.66 -12.76
C LEU A 330 -1.68 24.67 -12.43
N VAL A 331 -2.39 23.64 -12.86
CA VAL A 331 -3.82 23.44 -12.62
C VAL A 331 -3.99 22.54 -11.40
N LYS A 332 -4.55 23.11 -10.33
CA LYS A 332 -4.83 22.40 -9.07
C LYS A 332 -6.30 22.54 -8.72
N ASP A 333 -6.95 21.43 -8.40
CA ASP A 333 -8.39 21.33 -8.14
C ASP A 333 -9.23 21.96 -9.26
N GLY A 334 -8.79 21.79 -10.51
CA GLY A 334 -9.43 22.34 -11.71
C GLY A 334 -9.24 23.85 -11.90
N LYS A 335 -8.37 24.50 -11.11
CA LYS A 335 -8.11 25.95 -11.18
C LYS A 335 -6.64 26.22 -11.50
N PRO A 336 -6.34 27.08 -12.50
CA PRO A 336 -4.99 27.58 -12.70
C PRO A 336 -4.52 28.33 -11.45
N GLN A 337 -3.39 27.93 -10.90
CA GLN A 337 -2.68 28.67 -9.87
C GLN A 337 -1.99 29.83 -10.57
N LYS A 338 -2.42 31.08 -10.33
CA LYS A 338 -1.77 32.25 -10.95
C LYS A 338 -0.25 32.12 -10.75
N PRO A 339 0.56 32.21 -11.82
CA PRO A 339 1.98 32.37 -11.62
C PRO A 339 2.16 33.69 -10.84
N GLU A 340 2.74 33.63 -9.66
CA GLU A 340 3.17 34.83 -8.94
C GLU A 340 4.38 35.41 -9.69
N PHE A 341 4.14 35.97 -10.88
CA PHE A 341 5.08 36.91 -11.48
C PHE A 341 5.03 38.18 -10.63
N ARG A 342 6.11 38.44 -9.90
CA ARG A 342 6.41 39.76 -9.37
C ARG A 342 7.46 40.42 -10.23
#